data_AF-A0A8J6R2C2-F1
#
_entry.id   AF-A0A8J6R2C2-F1
#
_cell.length_a   1.000
_cell.length_b   1.000
_cell.length_c   1.000
_cell.angle_alpha   90.00
_cell.angle_beta   90.00
_cell.angle_gamma   90.00
#
_symmetry.space_group_name_H-M   'P 1'
#
loop_
_entity.id
_entity.type
_entity.pdbx_description
1 polymer ?
#
loop_
_entity_poly.entity_id
_entity_poly.type
_entity_poly.pdbx_seq_one_letter_code
_entity_poly.pdbx_strand_id
1 'polypeptide(L)'
;MGLTTLLGASSSIGLAGVTAQTAQAAPVASVGRAVAFTCTDSQATIKAKGGPSVTFGTTSIYIGYQQVSSVNKNPRLVRFDNGQRTWCKTDYEVTNDDGTGYGLIWDGGSVLYGVFSSTGTQGYSSQDFRRFAASGWLTSYGKGGSRKVAVLARINPSTGTVANATFLSGMLTSGDSNSLTVTGLAWTGSSLVVKANSWFAPRRSDRSRMNCPGSSPFVQTITFAANLSSALQSTAVGCQ
;
A
#
# COMPACT_ATOMS: atom_id res chain seq x y z
N MET A 1 -65.95 48.35 17.87
CA MET A 1 -64.94 48.29 18.95
C MET A 1 -65.03 46.87 19.50
N GLY A 2 -64.22 45.89 19.13
CA GLY A 2 -62.78 45.94 18.85
C GLY A 2 -62.05 45.42 20.09
N LEU A 3 -62.01 44.11 20.31
CA LEU A 3 -61.03 43.50 21.21
C LEU A 3 -60.63 42.12 20.69
N THR A 4 -59.34 42.03 20.39
CA THR A 4 -58.63 40.99 19.65
C THR A 4 -58.20 39.87 20.59
N THR A 5 -58.61 38.63 20.33
CA THR A 5 -58.11 37.44 21.02
C THR A 5 -56.83 36.97 20.35
N LEU A 6 -55.68 37.06 21.04
CA LEU A 6 -54.43 36.42 20.61
C LEU A 6 -54.50 34.91 20.90
N LEU A 7 -54.47 34.10 19.85
CA LEU A 7 -54.16 32.67 19.91
C LEU A 7 -52.64 32.50 19.97
N GLY A 8 -52.13 31.93 21.06
CA GLY A 8 -50.74 31.50 21.18
C GLY A 8 -50.49 30.24 20.34
N ALA A 9 -49.72 30.37 19.27
CA ALA A 9 -49.22 29.23 18.51
C ALA A 9 -48.12 28.52 19.32
N SER A 10 -48.37 27.27 19.70
CA SER A 10 -47.35 26.39 20.27
C SER A 10 -46.51 25.84 19.12
N SER A 11 -45.30 26.38 18.94
CA SER A 11 -44.32 25.87 18.00
C SER A 11 -43.66 24.61 18.58
N SER A 12 -44.10 23.44 18.13
CA SER A 12 -43.38 22.19 18.32
C SER A 12 -42.06 22.24 17.54
N ILE A 13 -40.93 22.35 18.24
CA ILE A 13 -39.60 22.14 17.67
C ILE A 13 -39.50 20.65 17.33
N GLY A 14 -39.67 20.31 16.06
CA GLY A 14 -39.34 18.98 15.55
C GLY A 14 -37.84 18.76 15.70
N LEU A 15 -37.45 17.85 16.59
CA LEU A 15 -36.11 17.27 16.57
C LEU A 15 -35.98 16.49 15.26
N ALA A 16 -35.44 17.14 14.23
CA ALA A 16 -34.96 16.46 13.04
C ALA A 16 -33.93 15.41 13.50
N GLY A 17 -34.21 14.15 13.17
CA GLY A 17 -33.40 13.01 13.56
C GLY A 17 -31.94 13.21 13.19
N VAL A 18 -31.09 13.25 14.20
CA VAL A 18 -29.66 13.05 14.02
C VAL A 18 -29.50 11.59 13.63
N THR A 19 -29.41 11.33 12.32
CA THR A 19 -29.00 10.01 11.84
C THR A 19 -27.62 9.75 12.41
N ALA A 20 -27.50 8.70 13.23
CA ALA A 20 -26.22 8.26 13.74
C ALA A 20 -25.32 7.95 12.54
N GLN A 21 -24.35 8.82 12.28
CA GLN A 21 -23.33 8.59 11.28
C GLN A 21 -22.54 7.38 11.76
N THR A 22 -22.76 6.23 11.13
CA THR A 22 -22.03 5.01 11.45
C THR A 22 -20.54 5.30 11.33
N ALA A 23 -19.80 5.14 12.43
CA ALA A 23 -18.36 5.31 12.42
C ALA A 23 -17.76 4.48 11.28
N GLN A 24 -17.04 5.13 10.36
CA GLN A 24 -16.35 4.44 9.28
C GLN A 24 -15.42 3.39 9.90
N ALA A 25 -15.54 2.13 9.47
CA ALA A 25 -14.73 1.06 10.03
C ALA A 25 -13.23 1.35 9.78
N ALA A 26 -12.42 1.05 10.80
CA ALA A 26 -11.00 1.37 10.80
C ALA A 26 -10.27 0.62 9.66
N PRO A 27 -9.27 1.27 9.01
CA PRO A 27 -8.50 0.62 7.96
C PRO A 27 -7.89 -0.72 8.39
N VAL A 28 -8.02 -1.73 7.54
CA VAL A 28 -7.48 -3.07 7.76
C VAL A 28 -6.16 -3.20 7.02
N ALA A 29 -5.11 -3.61 7.72
CA ALA A 29 -3.79 -3.87 7.15
C ALA A 29 -3.41 -5.35 7.30
N SER A 30 -2.69 -5.87 6.31
CA SER A 30 -2.14 -7.22 6.32
C SER A 30 -0.80 -7.20 5.59
N VAL A 31 0.28 -7.58 6.28
CA VAL A 31 1.63 -7.72 5.72
C VAL A 31 2.13 -9.10 6.12
N GLY A 32 2.68 -9.85 5.17
CA GLY A 32 3.10 -11.22 5.45
C GLY A 32 3.78 -11.90 4.28
N ARG A 33 3.87 -13.23 4.35
CA ARG A 33 4.50 -14.04 3.30
C ARG A 33 3.61 -14.06 2.05
N ALA A 34 4.15 -13.63 0.92
CA ALA A 34 3.46 -13.72 -0.36
C ALA A 34 3.14 -15.17 -0.74
N VAL A 35 2.02 -15.38 -1.43
CA VAL A 35 1.58 -16.70 -1.92
C VAL A 35 1.30 -16.64 -3.41
N ALA A 36 1.50 -17.78 -4.08
CA ALA A 36 1.26 -17.90 -5.50
C ALA A 36 -0.24 -18.05 -5.79
N PHE A 37 -0.79 -17.30 -6.74
CA PHE A 37 -2.11 -17.56 -7.32
C PHE A 37 -2.20 -17.04 -8.74
N THR A 38 -3.19 -17.51 -9.48
CA THR A 38 -3.53 -17.00 -10.81
C THR A 38 -4.86 -16.28 -10.76
N CYS A 39 -5.17 -15.52 -11.80
CA CYS A 39 -6.47 -14.87 -11.89
C CYS A 39 -7.63 -15.88 -12.02
N THR A 40 -7.38 -17.12 -12.45
CA THR A 40 -8.42 -18.15 -12.59
C THR A 40 -8.75 -18.85 -11.27
N ASP A 41 -7.94 -18.68 -10.22
CA ASP A 41 -8.21 -19.24 -8.90
C ASP A 41 -9.49 -18.63 -8.30
N SER A 42 -10.30 -19.46 -7.64
CA SER A 42 -11.46 -19.00 -6.89
C SER A 42 -11.05 -18.24 -5.62
N GLN A 43 -11.95 -17.42 -5.06
CA GLN A 43 -11.67 -16.75 -3.78
C GLN A 43 -11.32 -17.76 -2.68
N ALA A 44 -12.05 -18.88 -2.60
CA ALA A 44 -11.80 -19.92 -1.61
C ALA A 44 -10.41 -20.53 -1.76
N THR A 45 -9.98 -20.81 -3.00
CA THR A 45 -8.65 -21.32 -3.32
C THR A 45 -7.55 -20.34 -2.89
N ILE A 46 -7.70 -19.05 -3.18
CA ILE A 46 -6.71 -18.03 -2.80
C ILE A 46 -6.67 -17.86 -1.27
N LYS A 47 -7.84 -17.79 -0.62
CA LYS A 47 -7.96 -17.69 0.84
C LYS A 47 -7.27 -18.86 1.55
N ALA A 48 -7.43 -20.09 1.06
CA ALA A 48 -6.82 -21.28 1.63
C ALA A 48 -5.28 -21.26 1.61
N LYS A 49 -4.65 -20.46 0.73
CA LYS A 49 -3.20 -20.32 0.68
C LYS A 49 -2.63 -19.46 1.82
N GLY A 50 -3.47 -18.68 2.51
CA GLY A 50 -3.07 -17.93 3.71
C GLY A 50 -2.14 -16.75 3.44
N GLY A 51 -2.20 -16.14 2.25
CA GLY A 51 -1.46 -14.93 1.93
C GLY A 51 -2.11 -13.64 2.47
N PRO A 52 -1.42 -12.49 2.33
CA PRO A 52 -1.94 -11.21 2.81
C PRO A 52 -3.22 -10.82 2.07
N SER A 53 -4.21 -10.36 2.83
CA SER A 53 -5.51 -9.95 2.31
C SER A 53 -6.17 -8.93 3.23
N VAL A 54 -7.11 -8.17 2.68
CA VAL A 54 -7.96 -7.22 3.42
C VAL A 54 -9.40 -7.45 3.02
N THR A 55 -10.31 -7.39 3.99
CA THR A 55 -11.75 -7.63 3.78
C THR A 55 -12.56 -6.54 4.47
N PHE A 56 -13.52 -5.98 3.75
CA PHE A 56 -14.54 -5.07 4.27
C PHE A 56 -15.90 -5.53 3.80
N GLY A 57 -16.79 -5.86 4.74
CA GLY A 57 -18.07 -6.49 4.42
C GLY A 57 -17.85 -7.75 3.58
N THR A 58 -18.42 -7.78 2.38
CA THR A 58 -18.32 -8.91 1.44
C THR A 58 -17.26 -8.72 0.35
N THR A 59 -16.53 -7.60 0.36
CA THR A 59 -15.42 -7.33 -0.55
C THR A 59 -14.12 -7.80 0.08
N SER A 60 -13.32 -8.56 -0.68
CA SER A 60 -11.99 -8.99 -0.27
C SER A 60 -10.97 -8.71 -1.36
N ILE A 61 -9.80 -8.21 -0.97
CA ILE A 61 -8.67 -7.99 -1.86
C ILE A 61 -7.49 -8.84 -1.38
N TYR A 62 -6.91 -9.61 -2.29
CA TYR A 62 -5.76 -10.49 -2.03
C TYR A 62 -4.56 -10.03 -2.85
N ILE A 63 -3.38 -10.10 -2.24
CA ILE A 63 -2.12 -9.77 -2.88
C ILE A 63 -1.17 -10.97 -2.85
N GLY A 64 -0.39 -11.15 -3.91
CA GLY A 64 0.53 -12.26 -4.03
C GLY A 64 1.32 -12.18 -5.32
N TYR A 65 1.56 -13.33 -5.95
CA TYR A 65 2.29 -13.41 -7.21
C TYR A 65 1.78 -14.55 -8.09
N GLN A 66 2.10 -14.50 -9.38
CA GLN A 66 2.04 -15.63 -10.29
C GLN A 66 3.47 -16.14 -10.49
N GLN A 67 3.67 -17.45 -10.35
CA GLN A 67 4.91 -18.09 -10.77
C GLN A 67 4.89 -18.21 -12.30
N VAL A 68 5.81 -17.52 -12.99
CA VAL A 68 5.87 -17.49 -14.47
C VAL A 68 6.83 -18.55 -15.01
N SER A 69 7.95 -18.74 -14.32
CA SER A 69 8.93 -19.81 -14.60
C SER A 69 9.48 -20.33 -13.27
N SER A 70 10.51 -21.20 -13.25
CA SER A 70 11.13 -21.64 -11.99
C SER A 70 11.85 -20.50 -11.23
N VAL A 71 12.22 -19.42 -11.91
CA VAL A 71 13.03 -18.32 -11.36
C VAL A 71 12.37 -16.94 -11.48
N ASN A 72 11.21 -16.84 -12.13
CA ASN A 72 10.50 -15.58 -12.32
C ASN A 72 9.10 -15.58 -11.67
N LYS A 73 8.78 -14.51 -10.95
CA LYS A 73 7.49 -14.25 -10.32
C LYS A 73 7.02 -12.86 -10.69
N ASN A 74 5.73 -12.75 -11.01
CA ASN A 74 5.11 -11.46 -11.27
C ASN A 74 4.06 -11.17 -10.19
N PRO A 75 4.03 -9.97 -9.59
CA PRO A 75 3.06 -9.63 -8.58
C PRO A 75 1.62 -9.69 -9.12
N ARG A 76 0.69 -10.04 -8.24
CA ARG A 76 -0.74 -10.15 -8.53
C ARG A 76 -1.56 -9.47 -7.45
N LEU A 77 -2.65 -8.85 -7.87
CA LEU A 77 -3.67 -8.30 -6.99
C LEU A 77 -5.04 -8.67 -7.55
N VAL A 78 -5.94 -9.12 -6.70
CA VAL A 78 -7.29 -9.56 -7.11
C VAL A 78 -8.31 -9.08 -6.12
N ARG A 79 -9.47 -8.65 -6.63
CA ARG A 79 -10.64 -8.29 -5.84
C ARG A 79 -11.76 -9.29 -6.10
N PHE A 80 -12.44 -9.65 -5.02
CA PHE A 80 -13.71 -10.35 -5.05
C PHE A 80 -14.78 -9.55 -4.31
N ASP A 81 -15.99 -9.52 -4.87
CA ASP A 81 -17.20 -9.01 -4.24
C ASP A 81 -18.20 -10.16 -4.13
N ASN A 82 -18.67 -10.47 -2.92
CA ASN A 82 -19.59 -11.59 -2.67
C ASN A 82 -19.11 -12.94 -3.25
N GLY A 83 -17.81 -13.24 -3.17
CA GLY A 83 -17.26 -14.48 -3.74
C GLY A 83 -16.93 -14.40 -5.23
N GLN A 84 -17.42 -13.39 -5.94
CA GLN A 84 -17.25 -13.24 -7.39
C GLN A 84 -16.08 -12.31 -7.70
N ARG A 85 -15.22 -12.70 -8.65
CA ARG A 85 -14.06 -11.91 -9.02
C ARG A 85 -14.49 -10.67 -9.80
N THR A 86 -14.14 -9.50 -9.29
CA THR A 86 -14.45 -8.21 -9.92
C THR A 86 -13.34 -7.79 -10.86
N TRP A 87 -12.09 -7.92 -10.43
CA TRP A 87 -10.91 -7.68 -11.26
C TRP A 87 -9.72 -8.48 -10.75
N CYS A 88 -8.76 -8.72 -11.64
CA CYS A 88 -7.47 -9.30 -11.31
C CYS A 88 -6.39 -8.63 -12.16
N LYS A 89 -5.37 -8.07 -11.52
CA LYS A 89 -4.30 -7.30 -12.16
C LYS A 89 -3.07 -8.16 -12.35
N THR A 90 -2.58 -8.18 -13.59
CA THR A 90 -1.49 -9.03 -14.06
C THR A 90 -0.30 -8.25 -14.63
N ASP A 91 -0.44 -6.93 -14.71
CA ASP A 91 0.38 -6.05 -15.54
C ASP A 91 1.31 -5.13 -14.76
N TYR A 92 1.28 -5.11 -13.42
CA TYR A 92 2.10 -4.16 -12.64
C TYR A 92 3.59 -4.28 -12.90
N GLU A 93 4.07 -5.51 -13.00
CA GLU A 93 5.44 -5.89 -13.31
C GLU A 93 5.40 -7.14 -14.19
N VAL A 94 5.91 -7.03 -15.41
CA VAL A 94 5.90 -8.11 -16.42
C VAL A 94 7.28 -8.39 -17.00
N THR A 95 8.32 -7.85 -16.39
CA THR A 95 9.70 -8.12 -16.77
C THR A 95 10.17 -9.47 -16.20
N ASN A 96 11.48 -9.73 -16.23
CA ASN A 96 12.09 -10.91 -15.59
C ASN A 96 12.52 -10.63 -14.13
N ASP A 97 12.00 -9.57 -13.50
CA ASP A 97 12.22 -9.31 -12.07
C ASP A 97 11.43 -10.31 -11.20
N ASP A 98 12.03 -10.83 -10.14
CA ASP A 98 11.39 -11.80 -9.23
C ASP A 98 10.52 -11.09 -8.16
N GLY A 99 9.54 -10.33 -8.65
CA GLY A 99 8.66 -9.48 -7.87
C GLY A 99 7.47 -10.22 -7.25
N THR A 100 7.09 -9.86 -6.02
CA THR A 100 5.93 -10.42 -5.33
C THR A 100 5.15 -9.32 -4.61
N GLY A 101 3.83 -9.47 -4.51
CA GLY A 101 3.03 -8.63 -3.63
C GLY A 101 2.84 -9.29 -2.26
N TYR A 102 3.05 -8.54 -1.18
CA TYR A 102 3.17 -9.10 0.17
C TYR A 102 2.60 -8.23 1.30
N GLY A 103 1.95 -7.12 0.96
CA GLY A 103 1.26 -6.30 1.94
C GLY A 103 0.11 -5.48 1.35
N LEU A 104 -0.91 -5.23 2.16
CA LEU A 104 -2.08 -4.42 1.82
C LEU A 104 -2.51 -3.59 3.03
N ILE A 105 -3.07 -2.41 2.77
CA ILE A 105 -3.94 -1.70 3.70
C ILE A 105 -5.10 -1.10 2.92
N TRP A 106 -6.31 -1.22 3.47
CA TRP A 106 -7.54 -0.68 2.87
C TRP A 106 -8.48 -0.11 3.92
N ASP A 107 -9.15 1.00 3.63
CA ASP A 107 -10.17 1.63 4.48
C ASP A 107 -11.62 1.21 4.16
N GLY A 108 -11.80 0.23 3.26
CA GLY A 108 -13.12 -0.14 2.73
C GLY A 108 -13.69 0.84 1.68
N GLY A 109 -13.03 2.00 1.50
CA GLY A 109 -13.39 3.07 0.59
C GLY A 109 -12.32 3.26 -0.48
N SER A 110 -11.79 4.48 -0.59
CA SER A 110 -10.87 4.89 -1.67
C SER A 110 -9.38 4.76 -1.33
N VAL A 111 -9.05 4.35 -0.10
CA VAL A 111 -7.68 4.30 0.41
C VAL A 111 -7.18 2.87 0.38
N LEU A 112 -6.66 2.45 -0.77
CA LEU A 112 -6.00 1.15 -0.93
C LEU A 112 -4.52 1.34 -1.27
N TYR A 113 -3.66 0.69 -0.51
CA TYR A 113 -2.23 0.60 -0.83
C TYR A 113 -1.78 -0.86 -0.88
N GLY A 114 -0.93 -1.17 -1.86
CA GLY A 114 -0.23 -2.45 -1.98
C GLY A 114 1.27 -2.30 -1.74
N VAL A 115 1.86 -3.33 -1.15
CA VAL A 115 3.31 -3.49 -0.98
C VAL A 115 3.79 -4.61 -1.87
N PHE A 116 4.76 -4.29 -2.72
CA PHE A 116 5.41 -5.22 -3.63
C PHE A 116 6.91 -5.26 -3.38
N SER A 117 7.57 -6.30 -3.87
CA SER A 117 9.02 -6.39 -3.91
C SER A 117 9.53 -6.19 -5.33
N SER A 118 10.73 -5.63 -5.43
CA SER A 118 11.52 -5.61 -6.67
C SER A 118 12.96 -6.03 -6.35
N THR A 119 13.64 -6.70 -7.28
CA THR A 119 15.04 -7.14 -7.10
C THR A 119 16.00 -6.43 -8.04
N GLY A 120 15.52 -5.50 -8.85
CA GLY A 120 16.37 -4.71 -9.74
C GLY A 120 15.56 -3.91 -10.75
N THR A 121 16.28 -3.38 -11.74
CA THR A 121 15.67 -2.75 -12.91
C THR A 121 15.90 -3.65 -14.12
N GLN A 122 14.82 -4.08 -14.77
CA GLN A 122 14.87 -4.91 -15.97
C GLN A 122 13.91 -4.37 -17.02
N GLY A 123 14.17 -4.64 -18.30
CA GLY A 123 13.30 -4.22 -19.40
C GLY A 123 12.98 -2.71 -19.44
N TYR A 124 11.83 -2.37 -20.02
CA TYR A 124 11.37 -0.99 -20.18
C TYR A 124 10.52 -0.53 -19.00
N SER A 125 10.57 0.77 -18.68
CA SER A 125 9.79 1.35 -17.58
C SER A 125 8.27 1.19 -17.75
N SER A 126 7.80 1.05 -18.99
CA SER A 126 6.39 0.77 -19.31
C SER A 126 5.92 -0.62 -18.87
N GLN A 127 6.84 -1.52 -18.51
CA GLN A 127 6.57 -2.90 -18.15
C GLN A 127 6.62 -3.15 -16.64
N ASP A 128 7.07 -2.17 -15.86
CA ASP A 128 7.30 -2.31 -14.42
C ASP A 128 6.73 -1.16 -13.59
N PHE A 129 7.05 -1.15 -12.29
CA PHE A 129 6.58 -0.12 -11.37
C PHE A 129 7.12 1.29 -11.66
N ARG A 130 8.19 1.46 -12.47
CA ARG A 130 8.75 2.79 -12.78
C ARG A 130 7.73 3.68 -13.49
N ARG A 131 6.84 3.13 -14.33
CA ARG A 131 5.77 3.92 -14.96
C ARG A 131 4.79 4.52 -13.97
N PHE A 132 4.60 3.87 -12.83
CA PHE A 132 3.72 4.35 -11.77
C PHE A 132 4.46 5.21 -10.75
N ALA A 133 5.78 5.05 -10.63
CA ALA A 133 6.59 5.74 -9.65
C ALA A 133 7.21 7.05 -10.16
N ALA A 134 6.89 7.49 -11.40
CA ALA A 134 7.46 8.69 -12.00
C ALA A 134 7.29 9.96 -11.13
N SER A 135 6.20 10.05 -10.37
CA SER A 135 5.91 11.13 -9.41
C SER A 135 6.02 10.68 -7.96
N GLY A 136 6.64 9.53 -7.71
CA GLY A 136 6.86 8.96 -6.38
C GLY A 136 8.03 9.60 -5.64
N TRP A 137 8.10 9.35 -4.34
CA TRP A 137 9.23 9.79 -3.52
C TRP A 137 10.57 9.24 -4.03
N LEU A 138 10.68 7.93 -4.25
CA LEU A 138 11.74 7.31 -5.03
C LEU A 138 11.14 6.73 -6.32
N THR A 139 11.66 7.17 -7.46
CA THR A 139 11.06 6.92 -8.77
C THR A 139 11.48 5.60 -9.41
N SER A 140 12.50 4.95 -8.86
CA SER A 140 13.04 3.69 -9.38
C SER A 140 13.77 2.91 -8.28
N TYR A 141 14.20 1.70 -8.63
CA TYR A 141 15.13 0.91 -7.83
C TYR A 141 16.44 1.68 -7.55
N GLY A 142 16.88 2.57 -8.44
CA GLY A 142 18.17 3.26 -8.33
C GLY A 142 19.34 2.42 -8.87
N LYS A 143 20.56 2.72 -8.41
CA LYS A 143 21.78 1.99 -8.80
C LYS A 143 21.90 0.65 -8.04
N GLY A 144 22.59 -0.30 -8.65
CA GLY A 144 22.80 -1.66 -8.13
C GLY A 144 21.79 -2.68 -8.67
N GLY A 145 21.71 -3.85 -8.03
CA GLY A 145 20.81 -4.94 -8.42
C GLY A 145 20.82 -6.10 -7.44
N SER A 146 19.94 -7.08 -7.66
CA SER A 146 19.77 -8.35 -6.94
C SER A 146 19.31 -8.24 -5.48
N ARG A 147 19.30 -7.06 -4.87
CA ARG A 147 18.81 -6.85 -3.50
C ARG A 147 17.32 -6.60 -3.53
N LYS A 148 16.59 -7.21 -2.61
CA LYS A 148 15.13 -7.09 -2.57
C LYS A 148 14.71 -5.80 -1.89
N VAL A 149 14.20 -4.86 -2.66
CA VAL A 149 13.64 -3.59 -2.19
C VAL A 149 12.11 -3.69 -2.16
N ALA A 150 11.46 -2.72 -1.51
CA ALA A 150 10.00 -2.63 -1.52
C ALA A 150 9.51 -1.56 -2.52
N VAL A 151 8.28 -1.74 -2.98
CA VAL A 151 7.51 -0.76 -3.75
C VAL A 151 6.16 -0.59 -3.06
N LEU A 152 5.79 0.65 -2.78
CA LEU A 152 4.44 1.01 -2.35
C LEU A 152 3.67 1.53 -3.55
N ALA A 153 2.42 1.08 -3.72
CA ALA A 153 1.53 1.57 -4.76
C ALA A 153 0.22 2.05 -4.14
N ARG A 154 -0.25 3.25 -4.50
CA ARG A 154 -1.62 3.71 -4.27
C ARG A 154 -2.49 3.16 -5.39
N ILE A 155 -3.52 2.41 -5.04
CA ILE A 155 -4.31 1.62 -5.98
C ILE A 155 -5.76 2.11 -5.92
N ASN A 156 -6.40 2.25 -7.07
CA ASN A 156 -7.83 2.46 -7.14
C ASN A 156 -8.54 1.13 -6.80
N PRO A 157 -9.29 1.02 -5.70
CA PRO A 157 -9.89 -0.24 -5.28
C PRO A 157 -11.01 -0.73 -6.21
N SER A 158 -11.64 0.14 -7.02
CA SER A 158 -12.69 -0.28 -7.95
C SER A 158 -12.14 -0.91 -9.22
N THR A 159 -10.93 -0.55 -9.64
CA THR A 159 -10.34 -1.02 -10.92
C THR A 159 -9.05 -1.82 -10.76
N GLY A 160 -8.39 -1.72 -9.61
CA GLY A 160 -7.03 -2.21 -9.40
C GLY A 160 -5.97 -1.39 -10.13
N THR A 161 -6.28 -0.25 -10.74
CA THR A 161 -5.26 0.58 -11.41
C THR A 161 -4.38 1.29 -10.37
N VAL A 162 -3.07 1.28 -10.57
CA VAL A 162 -2.13 2.05 -9.74
C VAL A 162 -2.18 3.52 -10.15
N ALA A 163 -2.46 4.41 -9.20
CA ALA A 163 -2.51 5.85 -9.41
C ALA A 163 -1.13 6.51 -9.21
N ASN A 164 -0.35 6.05 -8.23
CA ASN A 164 1.03 6.45 -8.02
C ASN A 164 1.77 5.35 -7.25
N ALA A 165 3.09 5.32 -7.35
CA ALA A 165 3.93 4.39 -6.60
C ALA A 165 5.22 5.06 -6.11
N THR A 166 5.93 4.41 -5.19
CA THR A 166 7.28 4.79 -4.79
C THR A 166 8.08 3.56 -4.42
N PHE A 167 9.37 3.56 -4.74
CA PHE A 167 10.32 2.58 -4.24
C PHE A 167 10.75 2.90 -2.81
N LEU A 168 11.25 1.90 -2.10
CA LEU A 168 11.81 2.00 -0.75
C LEU A 168 13.00 1.06 -0.65
N SER A 169 14.17 1.62 -0.36
CA SER A 169 15.41 0.85 -0.23
C SER A 169 16.26 1.38 0.91
N GLY A 170 17.08 0.50 1.49
CA GLY A 170 18.29 0.94 2.18
C GLY A 170 19.32 1.44 1.16
N MET A 171 20.38 2.10 1.61
CA MET A 171 21.43 2.65 0.76
C MET A 171 22.82 2.27 1.26
N LEU A 172 23.65 1.78 0.35
CA LEU A 172 25.08 1.59 0.58
C LEU A 172 25.83 2.93 0.62
N THR A 173 27.05 2.93 1.16
CA THR A 173 27.94 4.11 1.10
C THR A 173 28.28 4.49 -0.34
N SER A 174 28.27 3.53 -1.28
CA SER A 174 28.41 3.78 -2.73
C SER A 174 27.21 4.54 -3.35
N GLY A 175 26.10 4.67 -2.63
CA GLY A 175 24.84 5.20 -3.15
C GLY A 175 23.90 4.15 -3.75
N ASP A 176 24.34 2.90 -3.88
CA ASP A 176 23.53 1.82 -4.43
C ASP A 176 22.38 1.42 -3.48
N SER A 177 21.26 1.00 -4.07
CA SER A 177 20.12 0.51 -3.33
C SER A 177 20.39 -0.87 -2.72
N ASN A 178 19.82 -1.08 -1.54
CA ASN A 178 19.93 -2.33 -0.81
C ASN A 178 18.64 -2.70 -0.08
N SER A 179 18.61 -3.90 0.49
CA SER A 179 17.40 -4.58 0.91
C SER A 179 16.62 -3.81 1.97
N LEU A 180 15.31 -3.73 1.75
CA LEU A 180 14.33 -3.19 2.69
C LEU A 180 13.04 -4.00 2.57
N THR A 181 12.43 -4.33 3.70
CA THR A 181 11.16 -5.05 3.74
C THR A 181 10.18 -4.31 4.63
N VAL A 182 8.98 -4.04 4.12
CA VAL A 182 7.90 -3.45 4.91
C VAL A 182 7.35 -4.51 5.86
N THR A 183 7.13 -4.12 7.12
CA THR A 183 6.65 -4.99 8.20
C THR A 183 5.31 -4.53 8.76
N GLY A 184 4.89 -3.29 8.48
CA GLY A 184 3.60 -2.78 8.92
C GLY A 184 3.14 -1.54 8.16
N LEU A 185 1.83 -1.35 8.13
CA LEU A 185 1.15 -0.23 7.47
C LEU A 185 0.09 0.34 8.42
N ALA A 186 -0.06 1.65 8.45
CA ALA A 186 -1.16 2.32 9.13
C ALA A 186 -1.60 3.55 8.35
N TRP A 187 -2.90 3.81 8.31
CA TRP A 187 -3.48 4.99 7.69
C TRP A 187 -3.94 5.97 8.77
N THR A 188 -3.55 7.23 8.66
CA THR A 188 -3.86 8.27 9.67
C THR A 188 -5.05 9.14 9.30
N GLY A 189 -5.73 8.86 8.18
CA GLY A 189 -6.75 9.74 7.59
C GLY A 189 -6.20 10.65 6.48
N SER A 190 -4.91 10.98 6.51
CA SER A 190 -4.26 11.84 5.51
C SER A 190 -2.90 11.34 5.02
N SER A 191 -2.28 10.41 5.76
CA SER A 191 -0.93 9.93 5.49
C SER A 191 -0.83 8.42 5.68
N LEU A 192 0.08 7.80 4.93
CA LEU A 192 0.42 6.39 5.09
C LEU A 192 1.69 6.28 5.94
N VAL A 193 1.58 5.63 7.10
CA VAL A 193 2.71 5.28 7.95
C VAL A 193 3.16 3.87 7.59
N VAL A 194 4.46 3.72 7.35
CA VAL A 194 5.09 2.49 6.89
C VAL A 194 6.19 2.12 7.87
N LYS A 195 6.10 0.94 8.46
CA LYS A 195 7.17 0.33 9.25
C LYS A 195 7.96 -0.62 8.36
N ALA A 196 9.28 -0.58 8.44
CA ALA A 196 10.15 -1.41 7.63
C ALA A 196 11.42 -1.82 8.35
N ASN A 197 12.00 -2.93 7.92
CA ASN A 197 13.34 -3.36 8.28
C ASN A 197 14.29 -3.10 7.10
N SER A 198 15.36 -2.34 7.35
CA SER A 198 16.38 -2.05 6.33
C SER A 198 17.70 -2.73 6.70
N TRP A 199 18.28 -3.50 5.78
CA TRP A 199 19.56 -4.20 6.05
C TRP A 199 20.79 -3.31 5.92
N PHE A 200 20.60 -2.10 5.39
CA PHE A 200 21.61 -1.07 5.26
C PHE A 200 21.01 0.28 5.64
N ALA A 201 21.82 1.35 5.59
CA ALA A 201 21.40 2.67 6.03
C ALA A 201 20.05 3.07 5.40
N PRO A 202 19.01 3.31 6.20
CA PRO A 202 17.74 3.79 5.72
C PRO A 202 17.87 5.18 5.08
N ARG A 203 16.86 5.59 4.33
CA ARG A 203 16.83 6.89 3.65
C ARG A 203 16.07 7.93 4.46
N ARG A 204 16.63 9.12 4.60
CA ARG A 204 15.96 10.33 5.10
C ARG A 204 14.88 10.78 4.15
N SER A 205 13.94 11.64 4.60
CA SER A 205 12.86 12.21 3.77
C SER A 205 13.36 12.95 2.51
N ASP A 206 14.55 13.53 2.55
CA ASP A 206 15.23 14.14 1.39
C ASP A 206 15.90 13.12 0.45
N ARG A 207 15.70 11.82 0.70
CA ARG A 207 16.21 10.64 -0.03
C ARG A 207 17.68 10.30 0.25
N SER A 208 18.38 11.13 1.01
CA SER A 208 19.78 10.90 1.36
C SER A 208 19.93 9.76 2.36
N ARG A 209 21.16 9.26 2.51
CA ARG A 209 21.51 8.16 3.41
C ARG A 209 21.53 8.63 4.87
N MET A 210 20.91 7.88 5.78
CA MET A 210 21.11 8.07 7.22
C MET A 210 22.49 7.55 7.67
N ASN A 211 23.06 8.14 8.70
CA ASN A 211 24.21 7.58 9.40
C ASN A 211 23.72 6.66 10.52
N CYS A 212 24.02 5.37 10.44
CA CYS A 212 23.52 4.37 11.38
C CYS A 212 24.68 3.61 12.04
N PRO A 213 25.10 3.99 13.25
CA PRO A 213 25.93 3.11 14.07
C PRO A 213 25.19 1.82 14.40
N GLY A 214 25.91 0.69 14.42
CA GLY A 214 25.37 -0.61 14.86
C GLY A 214 25.03 -1.58 13.72
N SER A 215 24.35 -2.67 14.10
CA SER A 215 24.04 -3.79 13.22
C SER A 215 22.61 -3.72 12.67
N SER A 216 22.44 -4.16 11.42
CA SER A 216 21.14 -4.27 10.78
C SER A 216 20.39 -5.54 11.21
N PRO A 217 19.06 -5.64 11.00
CA PRO A 217 18.19 -4.66 10.34
C PRO A 217 17.93 -3.40 11.18
N PHE A 218 17.96 -2.24 10.55
CA PHE A 218 17.52 -0.98 11.14
C PHE A 218 16.00 -0.87 11.01
N VAL A 219 15.31 -0.73 12.14
CA VAL A 219 13.86 -0.54 12.18
C VAL A 219 13.54 0.90 11.83
N GLN A 220 12.90 1.10 10.68
CA GLN A 220 12.56 2.38 10.11
C GLN A 220 11.04 2.60 10.14
N THR A 221 10.63 3.85 10.42
CA THR A 221 9.26 4.32 10.19
C THR A 221 9.29 5.49 9.21
N ILE A 222 8.49 5.41 8.15
CA ILE A 222 8.33 6.45 7.14
C ILE A 222 6.87 6.87 7.09
N THR A 223 6.60 8.16 7.17
CA THR A 223 5.27 8.73 6.95
C THR A 223 5.25 9.36 5.57
N PHE A 224 4.39 8.86 4.69
CA PHE A 224 4.20 9.35 3.33
C PHE A 224 2.97 10.23 3.20
N ALA A 225 3.05 11.22 2.32
CA ALA A 225 1.86 11.87 1.79
C ALA A 225 0.92 10.83 1.17
N ALA A 226 -0.40 11.07 1.19
CA ALA A 226 -1.40 10.13 0.68
C ALA A 226 -1.13 9.64 -0.75
N ASN A 227 -0.61 10.51 -1.61
CA ASN A 227 -0.30 10.19 -3.00
C ASN A 227 1.08 9.52 -3.17
N LEU A 228 1.87 9.30 -2.12
CA LEU A 228 3.22 8.73 -2.15
C LEU A 228 4.30 9.60 -2.85
N SER A 229 4.03 10.86 -3.18
CA SER A 229 5.00 11.71 -3.90
C SER A 229 6.16 12.16 -3.03
N SER A 230 6.00 12.15 -1.70
CA SER A 230 7.02 12.54 -0.73
C SER A 230 6.90 11.74 0.56
N ALA A 231 8.05 11.48 1.19
CA ALA A 231 8.12 11.13 2.60
C ALA A 231 8.07 12.42 3.42
N LEU A 232 7.02 12.58 4.23
CA LEU A 232 6.86 13.70 5.16
C LEU A 232 7.83 13.57 6.34
N GLN A 233 8.07 12.34 6.77
CA GLN A 233 9.00 12.01 7.84
C GLN A 233 9.64 10.65 7.58
N SER A 234 10.90 10.49 7.95
CA SER A 234 11.59 9.21 7.94
C SER A 234 12.51 9.14 9.15
N THR A 235 12.33 8.11 9.98
CA THR A 235 13.09 7.90 11.22
C THR A 235 13.53 6.44 11.28
N ALA A 236 14.69 6.19 11.88
CA ALA A 236 15.13 4.84 12.19
C ALA A 236 15.84 4.81 13.54
N VAL A 237 15.58 3.77 14.32
CA VAL A 237 16.15 3.64 15.68
C VAL A 237 17.67 3.62 15.60
N GLY A 238 18.33 4.52 16.33
CA GLY A 238 19.79 4.63 16.37
C GLY A 238 20.44 5.22 15.12
N CYS A 239 19.65 5.72 14.15
CA CYS A 239 20.16 6.37 12.95
C CYS A 239 19.96 7.88 13.01
N GLN A 240 20.93 8.62 12.48
CA GLN A 240 20.86 10.08 12.31
C GLN A 240 20.72 10.45 10.86
#